data_AF-A0A7Y0KES9-F1
#
_entry.id   AF-A0A7Y0KES9-F1
#
_cell.length_a   1.000
_cell.length_b   1.000
_cell.length_c   1.000
_cell.angle_alpha   90.00
_cell.angle_beta   90.00
_cell.angle_gamma   90.00
#
_symmetry.space_group_name_H-M   'P 1'
#
loop_
_entity.id
_entity.type
_entity.pdbx_description
1 polymer ?
#
loop_
_entity_poly.entity_id
_entity_poly.type
_entity_poly.pdbx_seq_one_letter_code
_entity_poly.pdbx_strand_id
1 'polypeptide(L)'
;MTLTPPAAGSARIDPLGPSHPGRWENGPVVVCHVDRAAVPVRLVSGKAPELISEHFEVHRPGGRLLVLHRFRPDELDDDVSTLVAAELGPVVESAPVFERVVTGIVRSTVGDPLTAWSTFYANSLAVLRHPERAPTPGAPPEASLAGFAPVHARALDEVAGTTVADLGTCFGFLPLLMAERGLDVVATDHTPGTMRLLSAVAGTGIVPAATTRLRTAACDARAVPLHDDAVDTATAIHLLEHLPAADSAAVVAEMCRIARRRIVVAVPFEDEPDPVYGHLCRFTPDVLTALGERTGARFRVESDHGGWLVADAL
;
A
#
# COMPACT_ATOMS: atom_id res chain seq x y z
N MET A 1 20.33 -9.93 28.01
CA MET A 1 19.52 -10.83 27.17
C MET A 1 19.78 -10.44 25.73
N THR A 2 20.70 -11.16 25.09
CA THR A 2 21.22 -10.89 23.75
C THR A 2 20.14 -11.18 22.71
N LEU A 3 19.72 -10.15 21.99
CA LEU A 3 18.81 -10.25 20.86
C LEU A 3 19.48 -11.07 19.76
N THR A 4 18.89 -12.21 19.43
CA THR A 4 19.25 -13.00 18.26
C THR A 4 19.08 -12.12 17.00
N PRO A 5 20.10 -11.99 16.13
CA PRO A 5 19.93 -11.26 14.88
C PRO A 5 18.90 -11.98 14.00
N PRO A 6 18.10 -11.26 13.20
CA PRO A 6 17.17 -11.88 12.28
C PRO A 6 17.93 -12.82 11.33
N ALA A 7 17.40 -14.03 11.18
CA ALA A 7 17.98 -15.09 10.36
C ALA A 7 18.27 -14.58 8.94
N ALA A 8 19.43 -14.97 8.41
CA ALA A 8 19.85 -14.66 7.06
C ALA A 8 18.86 -15.25 6.04
N GLY A 9 18.32 -14.40 5.15
CA GLY A 9 17.95 -14.83 3.80
C GLY A 9 16.46 -14.88 3.41
N SER A 10 15.60 -13.95 3.84
CA SER A 10 14.54 -13.50 2.93
C SER A 10 15.12 -12.34 2.12
N ALA A 11 15.29 -12.50 0.82
CA ALA A 11 15.67 -11.36 -0.01
C ALA A 11 14.54 -10.33 0.10
N ARG A 12 14.78 -9.24 0.84
CA ARG A 12 13.88 -8.08 0.87
C ARG A 12 13.70 -7.62 -0.57
N ILE A 13 12.47 -7.32 -0.95
CA ILE A 13 12.18 -6.78 -2.28
C ILE A 13 12.91 -5.44 -2.39
N ASP A 14 13.77 -5.31 -3.39
CA ASP A 14 14.29 -4.01 -3.81
C ASP A 14 13.45 -3.55 -5.01
N PRO A 15 12.44 -2.69 -4.81
CA PRO A 15 11.54 -2.29 -5.87
C PRO A 15 12.25 -1.46 -6.95
N LEU A 16 13.44 -0.92 -6.68
CA LEU A 16 14.24 -0.13 -7.62
C LEU A 16 15.48 -0.89 -8.13
N GLY A 17 15.66 -2.14 -7.72
CA GLY A 17 16.79 -2.97 -8.12
C GLY A 17 16.81 -3.25 -9.63
N PRO A 18 17.92 -3.72 -10.19
CA PRO A 18 18.03 -4.07 -11.61
C PRO A 18 17.05 -5.19 -11.99
N SER A 19 16.46 -5.11 -13.18
CA SER A 19 15.63 -6.17 -13.77
C SER A 19 16.00 -6.42 -15.23
N HIS A 20 15.54 -7.56 -15.77
CA HIS A 20 15.62 -7.81 -17.20
C HIS A 20 14.37 -7.27 -17.89
N PRO A 21 14.47 -6.73 -19.12
CA PRO A 21 13.28 -6.34 -19.88
C PRO A 21 12.29 -7.49 -19.97
N GLY A 22 11.04 -7.24 -19.58
CA GLY A 22 9.99 -8.25 -19.61
C GLY A 22 10.03 -9.30 -18.49
N ARG A 23 11.05 -9.31 -17.62
CA ARG A 23 11.23 -10.35 -16.60
C ARG A 23 11.74 -9.78 -15.29
N TRP A 24 11.05 -10.13 -14.22
CA TRP A 24 11.47 -9.88 -12.85
C TRP A 24 11.55 -11.19 -12.05
N GLU A 25 12.49 -11.26 -11.11
CA GLU A 25 12.73 -12.46 -10.31
C GLU A 25 13.19 -12.10 -8.90
N ASN A 26 12.60 -12.76 -7.90
CA ASN A 26 13.04 -12.69 -6.52
C ASN A 26 12.78 -14.02 -5.82
N GLY A 27 13.84 -14.74 -5.47
CA GLY A 27 13.74 -16.04 -4.80
C GLY A 27 12.90 -17.04 -5.60
N PRO A 28 11.83 -17.63 -5.03
CA PRO A 28 11.04 -18.66 -5.70
C PRO A 28 10.09 -18.11 -6.77
N VAL A 29 9.92 -16.79 -6.89
CA VAL A 29 8.95 -16.15 -7.78
C VAL A 29 9.66 -15.58 -9.02
N VAL A 30 9.12 -15.89 -10.19
CA VAL A 30 9.50 -15.30 -11.49
C VAL A 30 8.24 -14.71 -12.11
N VAL A 31 8.29 -13.45 -12.52
CA VAL A 31 7.18 -12.78 -13.20
C VAL A 31 7.64 -12.32 -14.57
N CYS A 32 6.87 -12.64 -15.60
CA CYS A 32 7.22 -12.37 -16.99
C CYS A 32 6.05 -11.74 -17.73
N HIS A 33 6.33 -10.69 -18.48
CA HIS A 33 5.39 -10.17 -19.46
C HIS A 33 5.44 -11.04 -20.73
N VAL A 34 4.29 -11.52 -21.19
CA VAL A 34 4.20 -12.52 -22.29
C VAL A 34 4.93 -12.10 -23.56
N ASP A 35 4.81 -10.83 -23.96
CA ASP A 35 5.42 -10.32 -25.20
C ASP A 35 6.89 -9.89 -25.05
N ARG A 36 7.37 -9.71 -23.82
CA ARG A 36 8.69 -9.10 -23.56
C ARG A 36 9.71 -10.08 -23.01
N ALA A 37 9.29 -11.25 -22.52
CA ALA A 37 10.17 -12.30 -21.99
C ALA A 37 10.11 -13.60 -22.82
N ALA A 38 10.57 -13.53 -24.07
CA ALA A 38 10.45 -14.63 -25.03
C ALA A 38 11.04 -15.97 -24.55
N VAL A 39 12.14 -15.98 -23.78
CA VAL A 39 12.81 -17.23 -23.37
C VAL A 39 12.03 -18.00 -22.29
N PRO A 40 11.70 -17.43 -21.11
CA PRO A 40 10.85 -18.12 -20.13
C PRO A 40 9.49 -18.54 -20.70
N VAL A 41 8.86 -17.69 -21.50
CA VAL A 41 7.56 -18.00 -22.14
C VAL A 41 7.69 -19.21 -23.06
N ARG A 42 8.76 -19.31 -23.86
CA ARG A 42 9.02 -20.49 -24.70
C ARG A 42 9.31 -21.76 -23.92
N LEU A 43 9.92 -21.68 -22.73
CA LEU A 43 10.25 -22.86 -21.90
C LEU A 43 9.02 -23.55 -21.30
N VAL A 44 7.92 -22.82 -21.19
CA VAL A 44 6.62 -23.34 -20.74
C VAL A 44 5.59 -23.44 -21.86
N SER A 45 5.89 -22.91 -23.05
CA SER A 45 5.07 -23.09 -24.25
C SER A 45 4.86 -24.58 -24.54
N GLY A 46 3.60 -25.01 -24.59
CA GLY A 46 3.21 -26.40 -24.81
C GLY A 46 3.17 -27.28 -23.55
N LYS A 47 3.45 -26.72 -22.36
CA LYS A 47 3.14 -27.37 -21.08
C LYS A 47 1.77 -26.92 -20.60
N ALA A 48 1.02 -27.83 -19.96
CA ALA A 48 -0.24 -27.46 -19.34
C ALA A 48 0.03 -26.50 -18.16
N PRO A 49 -0.57 -25.30 -18.14
CA PRO A 49 -0.45 -24.38 -17.02
C PRO A 49 -1.19 -24.92 -15.79
N GLU A 50 -0.75 -24.49 -14.62
CA GLU A 50 -1.39 -24.79 -13.33
C GLU A 50 -2.67 -23.95 -13.17
N LEU A 51 -2.65 -22.71 -13.66
CA LEU A 51 -3.79 -21.79 -13.64
C LEU A 51 -3.76 -20.90 -14.88
N ILE A 52 -4.94 -20.64 -15.45
CA ILE A 52 -5.17 -19.62 -16.49
C ILE A 52 -6.33 -18.76 -16.04
N SER A 53 -6.16 -17.46 -16.15
CA SER A 53 -7.21 -16.46 -15.94
C SER A 53 -7.20 -15.43 -17.07
N GLU A 54 -7.98 -14.36 -16.93
CA GLU A 54 -8.02 -13.28 -17.92
C GLU A 54 -6.64 -12.60 -18.04
N HIS A 55 -6.04 -12.24 -16.90
CA HIS A 55 -4.79 -11.48 -16.89
C HIS A 55 -3.54 -12.36 -16.79
N PHE A 56 -3.68 -13.59 -16.29
CA PHE A 56 -2.55 -14.40 -15.88
C PHE A 56 -2.51 -15.81 -16.47
N GLU A 57 -1.30 -16.34 -16.56
CA GLU A 57 -1.04 -17.75 -16.80
C GLU A 57 0.09 -18.20 -15.88
N VAL A 58 -0.14 -19.26 -15.11
CA VAL A 58 0.77 -19.69 -14.05
C VAL A 58 1.33 -21.07 -14.34
N HIS A 59 2.63 -21.21 -14.12
CA HIS A 59 3.38 -22.45 -14.28
C HIS A 59 4.26 -22.69 -13.05
N ARG A 60 4.63 -23.96 -12.82
CA ARG A 60 5.53 -24.33 -11.71
C ARG A 60 6.78 -25.11 -12.14
N PRO A 61 7.62 -24.56 -13.04
CA PRO A 61 8.82 -25.26 -13.49
C PRO A 61 9.84 -25.42 -12.36
N GLY A 62 10.19 -26.67 -12.04
CA GLY A 62 11.21 -26.98 -11.03
C GLY A 62 10.85 -26.45 -9.63
N GLY A 63 9.56 -26.38 -9.30
CA GLY A 63 9.07 -25.92 -8.00
C GLY A 63 9.02 -24.39 -7.81
N ARG A 64 9.38 -23.61 -8.82
CA ARG A 64 9.31 -22.14 -8.80
C ARG A 64 7.97 -21.65 -9.32
N LEU A 65 7.41 -20.62 -8.69
CA LEU A 65 6.19 -19.96 -9.20
C LEU A 65 6.55 -19.04 -10.37
N LEU A 66 6.12 -19.40 -11.58
CA LEU A 66 6.23 -18.56 -12.78
C LEU A 66 4.86 -17.97 -13.09
N VAL A 67 4.74 -16.64 -12.98
CA VAL A 67 3.54 -15.90 -13.35
C VAL A 67 3.80 -15.19 -14.68
N LEU A 68 3.01 -15.51 -15.70
CA LEU A 68 2.96 -14.77 -16.94
C LEU A 68 1.79 -13.77 -16.87
N HIS A 69 2.00 -12.54 -17.31
CA HIS A 69 0.96 -11.51 -17.35
C HIS A 69 0.97 -10.73 -18.68
N ARG A 70 -0.11 -10.00 -18.94
CA ARG A 70 -0.35 -9.28 -20.21
C ARG A 70 -0.59 -7.78 -20.05
N PHE A 71 -0.46 -7.25 -18.83
CA PHE A 71 -0.64 -5.82 -18.53
C PHE A 71 0.18 -4.90 -19.43
N ARG A 72 -0.49 -3.90 -19.98
CA ARG A 72 0.11 -2.78 -20.70
C ARG A 72 0.50 -1.66 -19.73
N PRO A 73 1.42 -0.76 -20.10
CA PRO A 73 1.80 0.35 -19.22
C PRO A 73 0.64 1.25 -18.78
N ASP A 74 -0.38 1.43 -19.63
CA ASP A 74 -1.59 2.21 -19.33
C ASP A 74 -2.58 1.49 -18.39
N GLU A 75 -2.34 0.22 -18.09
CA GLU A 75 -3.15 -0.62 -17.19
C GLU A 75 -2.43 -0.88 -15.86
N LEU A 76 -1.24 -0.30 -15.66
CA LEU A 76 -0.54 -0.40 -14.39
C LEU A 76 -1.10 0.62 -13.42
N ASP A 77 -2.03 0.23 -12.57
CA ASP A 77 -2.42 0.97 -11.37
C ASP A 77 -2.56 -0.03 -10.20
N ASP A 78 -2.96 0.46 -9.04
CA ASP A 78 -3.04 -0.37 -7.84
C ASP A 78 -4.17 -1.41 -7.87
N ASP A 79 -5.10 -1.38 -8.84
CA ASP A 79 -6.04 -2.49 -9.04
C ASP A 79 -5.33 -3.77 -9.48
N VAL A 80 -4.06 -3.70 -9.91
CA VAL A 80 -3.20 -4.89 -10.07
C VAL A 80 -3.16 -5.72 -8.79
N SER A 81 -3.13 -5.08 -7.60
CA SER A 81 -3.17 -5.77 -6.31
C SER A 81 -4.46 -6.57 -6.15
N THR A 82 -5.60 -5.97 -6.50
CA THR A 82 -6.92 -6.60 -6.45
C THR A 82 -7.08 -7.73 -7.47
N LEU A 83 -6.56 -7.57 -8.69
CA LEU A 83 -6.57 -8.61 -9.71
C LEU A 83 -5.69 -9.81 -9.33
N VAL A 84 -4.52 -9.58 -8.71
CA VAL A 84 -3.69 -10.66 -8.18
C VAL A 84 -4.42 -11.42 -7.09
N ALA A 85 -5.08 -10.72 -6.16
CA ALA A 85 -5.89 -11.32 -5.11
C ALA A 85 -7.02 -12.21 -5.70
N ALA A 86 -7.78 -11.67 -6.64
CA ALA A 86 -8.95 -12.33 -7.22
C ALA A 86 -8.60 -13.52 -8.12
N GLU A 87 -7.58 -13.39 -8.97
CA GLU A 87 -7.28 -14.39 -10.01
C GLU A 87 -6.18 -15.37 -9.60
N LEU A 88 -5.26 -14.96 -8.72
CA LEU A 88 -4.11 -15.78 -8.30
C LEU A 88 -4.23 -16.29 -6.86
N GLY A 89 -5.30 -15.97 -6.13
CA GLY A 89 -5.55 -16.47 -4.77
C GLY A 89 -5.32 -17.97 -4.56
N PRO A 90 -5.70 -18.88 -5.49
CA PRO A 90 -5.43 -20.31 -5.35
C PRO A 90 -3.95 -20.72 -5.36
N VAL A 91 -3.04 -19.88 -5.88
CA VAL A 91 -1.61 -20.18 -6.06
C VAL A 91 -0.67 -19.21 -5.33
N VAL A 92 -1.18 -18.06 -4.90
CA VAL A 92 -0.46 -17.06 -4.09
C VAL A 92 -0.84 -17.28 -2.63
N GLU A 93 -0.04 -18.11 -1.96
CA GLU A 93 -0.38 -18.67 -0.64
C GLU A 93 -0.02 -17.77 0.55
N SER A 94 0.62 -16.61 0.32
CA SER A 94 1.06 -15.72 1.40
C SER A 94 1.34 -14.27 0.95
N ALA A 95 1.24 -13.32 1.87
CA ALA A 95 1.55 -11.90 1.62
C ALA A 95 2.95 -11.67 1.01
N PRO A 96 4.04 -12.34 1.46
CA PRO A 96 5.34 -12.18 0.80
C PRO A 96 5.38 -12.67 -0.65
N VAL A 97 4.57 -13.67 -1.03
CA VAL A 97 4.46 -14.10 -2.43
C VAL A 97 3.64 -13.08 -3.22
N PHE A 98 2.55 -12.58 -2.64
CA PHE A 98 1.71 -11.53 -3.22
C PHE A 98 2.52 -10.28 -3.58
N GLU A 99 3.28 -9.73 -2.62
CA GLU A 99 4.12 -8.55 -2.84
C GLU A 99 5.14 -8.75 -3.97
N ARG A 100 5.71 -9.95 -4.07
CA ARG A 100 6.64 -10.31 -5.15
C ARG A 100 5.93 -10.37 -6.50
N VAL A 101 4.72 -10.88 -6.56
CA VAL A 101 3.94 -10.94 -7.81
C VAL A 101 3.57 -9.53 -8.26
N VAL A 102 3.02 -8.69 -7.38
CA VAL A 102 2.67 -7.28 -7.69
C VAL A 102 3.90 -6.49 -8.14
N THR A 103 5.00 -6.56 -7.37
CA THR A 103 6.27 -5.94 -7.76
C THR A 103 6.74 -6.46 -9.11
N GLY A 104 6.67 -7.78 -9.30
CA GLY A 104 7.08 -8.43 -10.53
C GLY A 104 6.32 -7.90 -11.73
N ILE A 105 4.99 -7.79 -11.66
CA ILE A 105 4.13 -7.26 -12.74
C ILE A 105 4.58 -5.86 -13.13
N VAL A 106 4.69 -4.94 -12.18
CA VAL A 106 5.15 -3.57 -12.46
C VAL A 106 6.53 -3.59 -13.13
N ARG A 107 7.45 -4.39 -12.58
CA ARG A 107 8.86 -4.45 -13.00
C ARG A 107 9.13 -5.24 -14.28
N SER A 108 8.21 -6.08 -14.75
CA SER A 108 8.29 -6.75 -16.06
C SER A 108 7.51 -6.01 -17.16
N THR A 109 6.57 -5.14 -16.83
CA THR A 109 5.84 -4.35 -17.84
C THR A 109 6.70 -3.26 -18.46
N VAL A 110 7.39 -2.46 -17.66
CA VAL A 110 8.26 -1.36 -18.13
C VAL A 110 9.72 -1.64 -17.72
N GLY A 111 10.65 -1.44 -18.66
CA GLY A 111 12.03 -1.90 -18.50
C GLY A 111 12.86 -1.15 -17.45
N ASP A 112 12.68 0.17 -17.35
CA ASP A 112 13.37 0.98 -16.33
C ASP A 112 12.61 0.94 -14.99
N PRO A 113 13.26 0.57 -13.88
CA PRO A 113 12.68 0.54 -12.53
C PRO A 113 11.80 1.73 -12.16
N LEU A 114 12.37 2.92 -12.26
CA LEU A 114 11.75 4.12 -11.73
C LEU A 114 10.63 4.58 -12.64
N THR A 115 10.82 4.44 -13.96
CA THR A 115 9.77 4.68 -14.95
C THR A 115 8.60 3.73 -14.73
N ALA A 116 8.84 2.44 -14.48
CA ALA A 116 7.79 1.46 -14.23
C ALA A 116 6.91 1.84 -13.04
N TRP A 117 7.52 2.16 -11.92
CA TRP A 117 6.79 2.61 -10.74
C TRP A 117 6.18 4.00 -10.92
N SER A 118 6.83 4.92 -11.63
CA SER A 118 6.25 6.24 -11.91
C SER A 118 5.00 6.13 -12.78
N THR A 119 4.99 5.21 -13.75
CA THR A 119 3.80 4.87 -14.53
C THR A 119 2.70 4.32 -13.64
N PHE A 120 3.01 3.34 -12.78
CA PHE A 120 2.07 2.78 -11.81
C PHE A 120 1.44 3.87 -10.93
N TYR A 121 2.26 4.71 -10.32
CA TYR A 121 1.80 5.80 -9.46
C TYR A 121 0.98 6.84 -10.22
N ALA A 122 1.40 7.22 -11.43
CA ALA A 122 0.69 8.22 -12.23
C ALA A 122 -0.72 7.75 -12.59
N ASN A 123 -0.86 6.48 -12.99
CA ASN A 123 -2.16 5.89 -13.30
C ASN A 123 -3.01 5.75 -12.03
N SER A 124 -2.45 5.25 -10.92
CA SER A 124 -3.19 5.13 -9.65
C SER A 124 -3.71 6.48 -9.14
N LEU A 125 -2.88 7.52 -9.21
CA LEU A 125 -3.32 8.88 -8.85
C LEU A 125 -4.38 9.43 -9.81
N ALA A 126 -4.32 9.08 -11.10
CA ALA A 126 -5.34 9.48 -12.06
C ALA A 126 -6.72 8.85 -11.72
N VAL A 127 -6.73 7.57 -11.33
CA VAL A 127 -7.94 6.88 -10.84
C VAL A 127 -8.47 7.56 -9.58
N LEU A 128 -7.61 7.82 -8.58
CA LEU A 128 -8.03 8.45 -7.34
C LEU A 128 -8.57 9.89 -7.51
N ARG A 129 -8.06 10.64 -8.50
CA ARG A 129 -8.54 12.00 -8.83
C ARG A 129 -9.85 11.99 -9.62
N HIS A 130 -10.06 10.95 -10.43
CA HIS A 130 -11.19 10.82 -11.34
C HIS A 130 -11.80 9.42 -11.28
N PRO A 131 -12.32 8.99 -10.10
CA PRO A 131 -12.83 7.64 -9.92
C PRO A 131 -14.02 7.33 -10.84
N GLU A 132 -14.75 8.35 -11.29
CA GLU A 132 -15.85 8.20 -12.25
C GLU A 132 -15.40 7.76 -13.66
N ARG A 133 -14.10 7.85 -13.95
CA ARG A 133 -13.49 7.46 -15.22
C ARG A 133 -12.71 6.15 -15.11
N ALA A 134 -12.65 5.56 -13.91
CA ALA A 134 -11.98 4.29 -13.71
C ALA A 134 -12.63 3.23 -14.60
N PRO A 135 -11.84 2.34 -15.22
CA PRO A 135 -12.38 1.14 -15.85
C PRO A 135 -13.24 0.37 -14.84
N THR A 136 -14.30 -0.28 -15.29
CA THR A 136 -15.10 -1.14 -14.41
C THR A 136 -14.17 -2.22 -13.82
N PRO A 137 -14.01 -2.30 -12.49
CA PRO A 137 -13.10 -3.26 -11.90
C PRO A 137 -13.59 -4.69 -12.20
N GLY A 138 -12.64 -5.61 -12.42
CA GLY A 138 -12.91 -7.06 -12.46
C GLY A 138 -13.24 -7.66 -11.09
N ALA A 139 -13.24 -6.83 -10.04
CA ALA A 139 -13.46 -7.17 -8.64
C ALA A 139 -14.61 -6.33 -8.05
N PRO A 140 -15.11 -6.66 -6.83
CA PRO A 140 -16.14 -5.86 -6.17
C PRO A 140 -15.72 -4.39 -6.10
N PRO A 141 -16.62 -3.42 -6.40
CA PRO A 141 -16.28 -1.99 -6.42
C PRO A 141 -15.60 -1.49 -5.14
N GLU A 142 -15.96 -2.07 -3.99
CA GLU A 142 -15.43 -1.72 -2.66
C GLU A 142 -13.96 -2.11 -2.46
N ALA A 143 -13.45 -3.08 -3.24
CA ALA A 143 -12.05 -3.51 -3.23
C ALA A 143 -11.21 -2.89 -4.35
N SER A 144 -11.81 -1.98 -5.14
CA SER A 144 -11.11 -1.29 -6.23
C SER A 144 -10.46 0.00 -5.74
N LEU A 145 -9.39 0.42 -6.41
CA LEU A 145 -8.73 1.69 -6.18
C LEU A 145 -9.69 2.88 -6.30
N ALA A 146 -10.64 2.83 -7.23
CA ALA A 146 -11.69 3.84 -7.36
C ALA A 146 -12.62 3.86 -6.13
N GLY A 147 -12.90 2.71 -5.53
CA GLY A 147 -13.66 2.56 -4.29
C GLY A 147 -12.97 3.17 -3.07
N PHE A 148 -11.63 3.30 -3.10
CA PHE A 148 -10.85 3.99 -2.06
C PHE A 148 -10.82 5.52 -2.20
N ALA A 149 -11.21 6.08 -3.36
CA ALA A 149 -11.16 7.52 -3.58
C ALA A 149 -12.00 8.34 -2.57
N PRO A 150 -13.23 7.93 -2.17
CA PRO A 150 -13.98 8.60 -1.10
C PRO A 150 -13.27 8.61 0.25
N VAL A 151 -12.58 7.52 0.60
CA VAL A 151 -11.79 7.42 1.85
C VAL A 151 -10.65 8.45 1.82
N HIS A 152 -9.90 8.54 0.73
CA HIS A 152 -8.85 9.56 0.59
C HIS A 152 -9.41 10.98 0.59
N ALA A 153 -10.54 11.22 -0.08
CA ALA A 153 -11.20 12.52 -0.09
C ALA A 153 -11.57 12.96 1.33
N ARG A 154 -12.20 12.07 2.11
CA ARG A 154 -12.53 12.35 3.50
C ARG A 154 -11.30 12.56 4.36
N ALA A 155 -10.27 11.72 4.23
CA ALA A 155 -9.03 11.88 4.98
C ALA A 155 -8.39 13.26 4.75
N LEU A 156 -8.42 13.77 3.51
CA LEU A 156 -7.94 15.10 3.17
C LEU A 156 -8.80 16.22 3.78
N ASP A 157 -10.11 16.04 3.86
CA ASP A 157 -11.05 17.02 4.43
C ASP A 157 -10.98 17.03 5.97
N GLU A 158 -10.52 15.95 6.59
CA GLU A 158 -10.30 15.85 8.03
C GLU A 158 -9.00 16.51 8.50
N VAL A 159 -8.07 16.84 7.59
CA VAL A 159 -6.81 17.47 7.95
C VAL A 159 -7.06 18.84 8.59
N ALA A 160 -6.53 19.02 9.80
CA ALA A 160 -6.46 20.31 10.47
C ALA A 160 -5.03 20.85 10.40
N GLY A 161 -4.86 22.08 9.90
CA GLY A 161 -3.55 22.74 9.81
C GLY A 161 -2.83 22.51 8.47
N THR A 162 -1.50 22.54 8.49
CA THR A 162 -0.66 22.55 7.27
C THR A 162 0.42 21.46 7.24
N THR A 163 0.68 20.81 8.38
CA THR A 163 1.68 19.76 8.53
C THR A 163 1.02 18.44 8.93
N VAL A 164 1.36 17.35 8.25
CA VAL A 164 0.74 16.04 8.46
C VAL A 164 1.80 14.95 8.63
N ALA A 165 1.58 14.02 9.55
CA ALA A 165 2.28 12.74 9.58
C ALA A 165 1.32 11.61 9.20
N ASP A 166 1.63 10.87 8.14
CA ASP A 166 0.84 9.71 7.71
C ASP A 166 1.56 8.41 8.12
N LEU A 167 0.92 7.65 9.01
CA LEU A 167 1.45 6.42 9.57
C LEU A 167 0.92 5.22 8.78
N GLY A 168 1.85 4.33 8.37
CA GLY A 168 1.48 3.12 7.65
C GLY A 168 1.07 3.36 6.20
N THR A 169 1.77 4.27 5.53
CA THR A 169 1.32 4.85 4.25
C THR A 169 1.33 3.90 3.05
N CYS A 170 1.97 2.73 3.15
CA CYS A 170 2.18 1.80 2.04
C CYS A 170 2.77 2.53 0.80
N PHE A 171 2.10 2.49 -0.36
CA PHE A 171 2.52 3.19 -1.59
C PHE A 171 2.45 4.71 -1.50
N GLY A 172 1.83 5.30 -0.47
CA GLY A 172 1.90 6.74 -0.25
C GLY A 172 1.05 7.60 -1.18
N PHE A 173 -0.02 7.04 -1.75
CA PHE A 173 -0.95 7.81 -2.59
C PHE A 173 -1.62 8.95 -1.80
N LEU A 174 -2.05 8.70 -0.57
CA LEU A 174 -2.65 9.73 0.28
C LEU A 174 -1.65 10.88 0.59
N PRO A 175 -0.40 10.63 1.05
CA PRO A 175 0.61 11.68 1.17
C PRO A 175 0.90 12.46 -0.11
N LEU A 176 0.89 11.80 -1.27
CA LEU A 176 1.07 12.48 -2.55
C LEU A 176 -0.09 13.45 -2.83
N LEU A 177 -1.33 13.03 -2.58
CA LEU A 177 -2.51 13.89 -2.68
C LEU A 177 -2.50 15.02 -1.64
N MET A 178 -2.04 14.76 -0.42
CA MET A 178 -1.86 15.78 0.62
C MET A 178 -0.83 16.83 0.20
N ALA A 179 0.32 16.39 -0.33
CA ALA A 179 1.34 17.30 -0.85
C ALA A 179 0.83 18.12 -2.04
N GLU A 180 0.02 17.53 -2.92
CA GLU A 180 -0.67 18.22 -4.01
C GLU A 180 -1.64 19.31 -3.51
N ARG A 181 -2.32 19.08 -2.38
CA ARG A 181 -3.12 20.11 -1.68
C ARG A 181 -2.26 21.17 -0.95
N GLY A 182 -0.93 21.08 -1.03
CA GLY A 182 -0.01 22.05 -0.44
C GLY A 182 0.33 21.80 1.03
N LEU A 183 0.04 20.61 1.56
CA LEU A 183 0.41 20.20 2.91
C LEU A 183 1.88 19.75 2.96
N ASP A 184 2.54 19.98 4.09
CA ASP A 184 3.88 19.45 4.36
C ASP A 184 3.74 18.11 5.08
N VAL A 185 4.18 17.03 4.43
CA VAL A 185 3.85 15.65 4.83
C VAL A 185 5.09 14.85 5.21
N VAL A 186 4.99 14.13 6.33
CA VAL A 186 5.91 13.05 6.71
C VAL A 186 5.17 11.73 6.54
N ALA A 187 5.49 11.01 5.48
CA ALA A 187 4.95 9.69 5.21
C ALA A 187 5.83 8.62 5.87
N THR A 188 5.22 7.68 6.58
CA THR A 188 5.97 6.66 7.33
C THR A 188 5.43 5.26 7.11
N ASP A 189 6.33 4.29 7.13
CA ASP A 189 6.00 2.85 7.07
C ASP A 189 7.15 2.04 7.70
N HIS A 190 6.86 0.86 8.23
CA HIS A 190 7.88 -0.03 8.78
C HIS A 190 8.85 -0.61 7.73
N THR A 191 8.49 -0.55 6.44
CA THR A 191 9.23 -1.16 5.32
C THR A 191 10.17 -0.16 4.63
N PRO A 192 11.51 -0.26 4.80
CA PRO A 192 12.43 0.71 4.20
C PRO A 192 12.42 0.71 2.67
N GLY A 193 12.14 -0.43 2.03
CA GLY A 193 12.04 -0.53 0.58
C GLY A 193 10.91 0.33 0.01
N THR A 194 9.74 0.28 0.65
CA THR A 194 8.55 1.08 0.32
C THR A 194 8.81 2.56 0.47
N MET A 195 9.44 2.99 1.57
CA MET A 195 9.75 4.42 1.79
C MET A 195 10.81 4.95 0.83
N ARG A 196 11.80 4.15 0.46
CA ARG A 196 12.74 4.50 -0.61
C ARG A 196 12.05 4.62 -1.98
N LEU A 197 11.12 3.72 -2.27
CA LEU A 197 10.34 3.77 -3.51
C LEU A 197 9.52 5.06 -3.59
N LEU A 198 8.72 5.35 -2.56
CA LEU A 198 7.91 6.57 -2.48
C LEU A 198 8.78 7.82 -2.62
N SER A 199 9.92 7.87 -1.93
CA SER A 199 10.87 8.99 -2.04
C SER A 199 11.41 9.16 -3.47
N ALA A 200 11.75 8.06 -4.15
CA ALA A 200 12.27 8.11 -5.52
C ALA A 200 11.20 8.57 -6.51
N VAL A 201 9.99 8.02 -6.39
CA VAL A 201 8.84 8.38 -7.24
C VAL A 201 8.44 9.84 -7.02
N ALA A 202 8.34 10.31 -5.77
CA ALA A 202 8.08 11.72 -5.48
C ALA A 202 9.14 12.64 -6.13
N GLY A 203 10.41 12.24 -6.13
CA GLY A 203 11.52 12.96 -6.75
C GLY A 203 11.45 13.05 -8.28
N THR A 204 10.64 12.23 -8.96
CA THR A 204 10.45 12.33 -10.41
C THR A 204 9.61 13.54 -10.83
N GLY A 205 8.85 14.13 -9.89
CA GLY A 205 7.97 15.25 -10.16
C GLY A 205 6.60 14.88 -10.74
N ILE A 206 6.18 13.60 -10.68
CA ILE A 206 4.81 13.19 -11.05
C ILE A 206 3.73 13.97 -10.29
N VAL A 207 4.04 14.36 -9.04
CA VAL A 207 3.33 15.34 -8.24
C VAL A 207 4.33 16.44 -7.90
N PRO A 208 4.33 17.58 -8.61
CA PRO A 208 5.39 18.58 -8.48
C PRO A 208 5.63 19.05 -7.04
N ALA A 209 4.55 19.28 -6.28
CA ALA A 209 4.63 19.72 -4.90
C ALA A 209 5.29 18.69 -3.95
N ALA A 210 5.18 17.40 -4.25
CA ALA A 210 5.75 16.33 -3.43
C ALA A 210 7.28 16.39 -3.37
N THR A 211 7.95 16.90 -4.41
CA THR A 211 9.42 17.04 -4.44
C THR A 211 9.98 17.89 -3.31
N THR A 212 9.20 18.84 -2.80
CA THR A 212 9.61 19.75 -1.71
C THR A 212 8.81 19.56 -0.43
N ARG A 213 7.61 18.97 -0.51
CA ARG A 213 6.68 18.89 0.62
C ARG A 213 6.53 17.49 1.23
N LEU A 214 6.97 16.44 0.52
CA LEU A 214 6.87 15.08 1.02
C LEU A 214 8.24 14.58 1.50
N ARG A 215 8.30 14.16 2.76
CA ARG A 215 9.43 13.43 3.33
C ARG A 215 8.98 12.04 3.71
N THR A 216 9.86 11.06 3.57
CA THR A 216 9.59 9.66 3.95
C THR A 216 10.47 9.25 5.13
N ALA A 217 9.96 8.39 6.01
CA ALA A 217 10.74 7.78 7.07
C ALA A 217 10.32 6.33 7.31
N ALA A 218 11.29 5.43 7.39
CA ALA A 218 11.02 4.04 7.74
C ALA A 218 11.04 3.89 9.27
N CYS A 219 9.91 3.59 9.89
CA CYS A 219 9.79 3.45 11.35
C CYS A 219 8.60 2.60 11.77
N ASP A 220 8.62 2.17 13.03
CA ASP A 220 7.46 1.55 13.67
C ASP A 220 6.40 2.61 13.98
N ALA A 221 5.14 2.36 13.65
CA ALA A 221 4.03 3.29 13.91
C ALA A 221 3.78 3.54 15.42
N ARG A 222 4.31 2.69 16.30
CA ARG A 222 4.27 2.85 17.76
C ARG A 222 5.39 3.74 18.30
N ALA A 223 6.37 4.10 17.46
CA ALA A 223 7.55 4.86 17.83
C ALA A 223 8.07 5.65 16.62
N VAL A 224 7.32 6.68 16.24
CA VAL A 224 7.62 7.57 15.13
C VAL A 224 8.73 8.55 15.55
N PRO A 225 9.79 8.74 14.73
CA PRO A 225 10.95 9.58 15.07
C PRO A 225 10.65 11.09 14.91
N LEU A 226 9.53 11.54 15.45
CA LEU A 226 9.11 12.94 15.55
C LEU A 226 9.04 13.35 17.01
N HIS A 227 9.30 14.63 17.28
CA HIS A 227 9.11 15.19 18.61
C HIS A 227 7.62 15.26 18.96
N ASP A 228 7.31 15.47 20.22
CA ASP A 228 5.95 15.75 20.66
C ASP A 228 5.44 16.99 19.92
N ASP A 229 4.16 17.04 19.55
CA ASP A 229 3.57 18.22 18.90
C ASP A 229 4.27 18.64 17.59
N ALA A 230 4.85 17.69 16.85
CA ALA A 230 5.63 17.97 15.65
C ALA A 230 4.79 18.34 14.41
N VAL A 231 3.56 17.82 14.30
CA VAL A 231 2.68 18.02 13.14
C VAL A 231 1.31 18.50 13.59
N ASP A 232 0.56 19.14 12.70
CA ASP A 232 -0.80 19.58 13.01
C ASP A 232 -1.78 18.40 13.08
N THR A 233 -1.69 17.49 12.11
CA THR A 233 -2.53 16.29 12.04
C THR A 233 -1.67 15.02 11.91
N ALA A 234 -2.05 13.95 12.62
CA ALA A 234 -1.54 12.61 12.34
C ALA A 234 -2.65 11.72 11.77
N THR A 235 -2.36 11.01 10.68
CA THR A 235 -3.29 10.11 10.00
C THR A 235 -2.80 8.67 10.09
N ALA A 236 -3.73 7.72 10.27
CA ALA A 236 -3.51 6.29 10.15
C ALA A 236 -4.73 5.71 9.42
N ILE A 237 -4.67 5.77 8.09
CA ILE A 237 -5.76 5.38 7.19
C ILE A 237 -5.44 3.98 6.68
N HIS A 238 -6.29 3.01 7.01
CA HIS A 238 -6.10 1.60 6.67
C HIS A 238 -4.76 1.02 7.16
N LEU A 239 -4.45 1.26 8.45
CA LEU A 239 -3.24 0.75 9.11
C LEU A 239 -3.57 -0.26 10.21
N LEU A 240 -4.50 0.09 11.11
CA LEU A 240 -4.64 -0.63 12.38
C LEU A 240 -5.14 -2.07 12.21
N GLU A 241 -5.86 -2.36 11.13
CA GLU A 241 -6.31 -3.70 10.72
C GLU A 241 -5.15 -4.65 10.41
N HIS A 242 -3.98 -4.13 10.03
CA HIS A 242 -2.78 -4.92 9.76
C HIS A 242 -1.93 -5.19 11.00
N LEU A 243 -2.34 -4.67 12.16
CA LEU A 243 -1.61 -4.80 13.42
C LEU A 243 -2.32 -5.78 14.36
N PRO A 244 -1.59 -6.47 15.25
CA PRO A 244 -2.21 -7.15 16.38
C PRO A 244 -3.05 -6.16 17.19
N ALA A 245 -4.24 -6.57 17.67
CA ALA A 245 -5.17 -5.69 18.39
C ALA A 245 -4.55 -4.98 19.60
N ALA A 246 -3.54 -5.60 20.23
CA ALA A 246 -2.81 -5.03 21.35
C ALA A 246 -1.98 -3.79 20.98
N ASP A 247 -1.62 -3.64 19.71
CA ASP A 247 -0.75 -2.56 19.21
C ASP A 247 -1.53 -1.30 18.80
N SER A 248 -2.80 -1.41 18.43
CA SER A 248 -3.65 -0.27 18.00
C SER A 248 -3.67 0.83 19.06
N ALA A 249 -3.73 0.43 20.33
CA ALA A 249 -3.69 1.30 21.48
C ALA A 249 -2.41 2.14 21.60
N ALA A 250 -1.27 1.55 21.22
CA ALA A 250 0.04 2.20 21.25
C ALA A 250 0.24 3.12 20.05
N VAL A 251 -0.22 2.72 18.86
CA VAL A 251 -0.21 3.58 17.67
C VAL A 251 -1.06 4.84 17.88
N VAL A 252 -2.28 4.71 18.39
CA VAL A 252 -3.14 5.88 18.68
C VAL A 252 -2.49 6.80 19.72
N ALA A 253 -1.87 6.25 20.77
CA ALA A 253 -1.14 7.06 21.75
C ALA A 253 0.05 7.80 21.11
N GLU A 254 0.77 7.15 20.20
CA GLU A 254 1.87 7.76 19.48
C GLU A 254 1.40 8.87 18.52
N MET A 255 0.27 8.67 17.83
CA MET A 255 -0.37 9.71 17.04
C MET A 255 -0.75 10.92 17.90
N CYS A 256 -1.34 10.70 19.07
CA CYS A 256 -1.65 11.78 20.03
C CYS A 256 -0.40 12.51 20.50
N ARG A 257 0.73 11.80 20.68
CA ARG A 257 2.00 12.42 21.08
C ARG A 257 2.53 13.38 20.02
N ILE A 258 2.50 13.00 18.74
CA ILE A 258 3.10 13.79 17.66
C ILE A 258 2.18 14.87 17.08
N ALA A 259 0.86 14.76 17.30
CA ALA A 259 -0.13 15.65 16.69
C ALA A 259 -0.57 16.79 17.63
N ARG A 260 -0.39 18.03 17.18
CA ARG A 260 -0.78 19.26 17.89
C ARG A 260 -2.26 19.51 17.93
N ARG A 261 -3.00 19.06 16.90
CA ARG A 261 -4.39 19.48 16.70
C ARG A 261 -5.33 18.31 16.54
N ARG A 262 -4.95 17.28 15.79
CA ARG A 262 -5.89 16.22 15.41
C ARG A 262 -5.20 14.91 15.10
N ILE A 263 -5.86 13.82 15.46
CA ILE A 263 -5.60 12.50 14.90
C ILE A 263 -6.80 12.03 14.07
N VAL A 264 -6.53 11.33 12.97
CA VAL A 264 -7.55 10.74 12.09
C VAL A 264 -7.18 9.29 11.85
N VAL A 265 -8.07 8.39 12.25
CA VAL A 265 -7.95 6.95 12.02
C VAL A 265 -9.12 6.52 11.15
N ALA A 266 -8.84 5.72 10.13
CA ALA A 266 -9.84 5.04 9.33
C ALA A 266 -9.48 3.56 9.19
N VAL A 267 -10.48 2.70 9.31
CA VAL A 267 -10.35 1.23 9.24
C VAL A 267 -11.55 0.65 8.46
N PRO A 268 -11.38 -0.47 7.75
CA PRO A 268 -12.49 -1.16 7.12
C PRO A 268 -13.44 -1.74 8.18
N PHE A 269 -14.73 -1.81 7.83
CA PHE A 269 -15.69 -2.63 8.56
C PHE A 269 -15.97 -3.89 7.75
N GLU A 270 -15.57 -5.02 8.33
CA GLU A 270 -15.72 -6.35 7.75
C GLU A 270 -16.27 -7.31 8.80
N ASP A 271 -16.91 -8.39 8.36
CA ASP A 271 -17.45 -9.41 9.27
C ASP A 271 -16.35 -10.28 9.87
N GLU A 272 -15.34 -10.61 9.07
CA GLU A 272 -14.12 -11.32 9.46
C GLU A 272 -12.91 -10.66 8.80
N PRO A 273 -11.72 -10.64 9.45
CA PRO A 273 -10.51 -10.11 8.85
C PRO A 273 -10.17 -10.81 7.54
N ASP A 274 -9.98 -10.07 6.46
CA ASP A 274 -9.58 -10.63 5.18
C ASP A 274 -8.06 -10.97 5.14
N PRO A 275 -7.68 -12.26 5.15
CA PRO A 275 -6.27 -12.65 5.12
C PRO A 275 -5.58 -12.35 3.78
N VAL A 276 -6.34 -12.11 2.70
CA VAL A 276 -5.78 -11.77 1.38
C VAL A 276 -5.15 -10.38 1.41
N TYR A 277 -5.78 -9.44 2.10
CA TYR A 277 -5.24 -8.10 2.34
C TYR A 277 -4.36 -8.04 3.61
N GLY A 278 -4.23 -9.15 4.34
CA GLY A 278 -3.40 -9.24 5.54
C GLY A 278 -4.02 -8.56 6.76
N HIS A 279 -5.35 -8.47 6.82
CA HIS A 279 -6.04 -7.98 8.01
C HIS A 279 -5.92 -9.03 9.12
N LEU A 280 -5.50 -8.57 10.30
CA LEU A 280 -5.34 -9.38 11.50
C LEU A 280 -6.48 -9.17 12.49
N CYS A 281 -7.15 -8.01 12.41
CA CYS A 281 -8.10 -7.56 13.42
C CYS A 281 -9.35 -6.95 12.79
N ARG A 282 -10.49 -7.33 13.35
CA ARG A 282 -11.79 -6.75 13.00
C ARG A 282 -12.04 -5.49 13.82
N PHE A 283 -12.49 -4.43 13.17
CA PHE A 283 -12.94 -3.21 13.83
C PHE A 283 -14.45 -3.08 13.86
N THR A 284 -14.95 -2.50 14.94
CA THR A 284 -16.36 -2.12 15.12
C THR A 284 -16.43 -0.69 15.68
N PRO A 285 -17.60 -0.03 15.62
CA PRO A 285 -17.79 1.27 16.25
C PRO A 285 -17.42 1.28 17.74
N ASP A 286 -17.69 0.19 18.47
CA ASP A 286 -17.35 0.08 19.89
C ASP A 286 -15.83 0.02 20.12
N VAL A 287 -15.10 -0.70 19.26
CA VAL A 287 -13.62 -0.75 19.32
C VAL A 287 -13.03 0.63 19.07
N LEU A 288 -13.52 1.35 18.06
CA LEU A 288 -13.08 2.72 17.77
C LEU A 288 -13.45 3.70 18.90
N THR A 289 -14.62 3.53 19.51
CA THR A 289 -15.05 4.33 20.66
C THR A 289 -14.12 4.11 21.85
N ALA A 290 -13.79 2.87 22.18
CA ALA A 290 -12.84 2.55 23.24
C ALA A 290 -11.43 3.10 22.98
N LEU A 291 -10.98 3.12 21.72
CA LEU A 291 -9.73 3.79 21.35
C LEU A 291 -9.82 5.30 21.56
N GLY A 292 -10.92 5.93 21.15
CA GLY A 292 -11.19 7.35 21.35
C GLY A 292 -11.21 7.75 22.81
N GLU A 293 -11.91 7.01 23.67
CA GLU A 293 -11.97 7.26 25.12
C GLU A 293 -10.59 7.26 25.78
N ARG A 294 -9.71 6.34 25.35
CA ARG A 294 -8.34 6.23 25.87
C ARG A 294 -7.44 7.41 25.53
N THR A 295 -7.80 8.21 24.51
CA THR A 295 -7.05 9.43 24.19
C THR A 295 -7.24 10.52 25.25
N GLY A 296 -8.34 10.48 26.00
CA GLY A 296 -8.75 11.56 26.91
C GLY A 296 -9.18 12.86 26.20
N ALA A 297 -9.19 12.87 24.86
CA ALA A 297 -9.48 14.03 24.04
C ALA A 297 -10.94 14.05 23.58
N ARG A 298 -11.39 15.16 22.99
CA ARG A 298 -12.72 15.19 22.35
C ARG A 298 -12.64 14.40 21.05
N PHE A 299 -13.51 13.41 20.90
CA PHE A 299 -13.51 12.56 19.71
C PHE A 299 -14.92 12.35 19.14
N ARG A 300 -14.96 11.86 17.90
CA ARG A 300 -16.16 11.31 17.26
C ARG A 300 -15.82 10.00 16.56
N VAL A 301 -16.80 9.11 16.52
CA VAL A 301 -16.76 7.87 15.75
C VAL A 301 -17.91 7.88 14.76
N GLU A 302 -17.60 7.64 13.50
CA GLU A 302 -18.56 7.74 12.39
C GLU A 302 -18.34 6.58 11.40
N SER A 303 -19.39 6.20 10.69
CA SER A 303 -19.32 5.19 9.64
C SER A 303 -19.51 5.85 8.28
N ASP A 304 -18.53 5.72 7.39
CA ASP A 304 -18.64 6.09 5.97
C ASP A 304 -17.45 5.50 5.21
N HIS A 305 -17.73 4.60 4.27
CA HIS A 305 -16.73 3.72 3.62
C HIS A 305 -15.80 2.97 4.60
N GLY A 306 -16.30 2.65 5.80
CA GLY A 306 -15.52 2.09 6.90
C GLY A 306 -15.80 2.82 8.22
N GLY A 307 -15.02 2.51 9.24
CA GLY A 307 -15.07 3.15 10.55
C GLY A 307 -14.03 4.26 10.68
N TRP A 308 -14.44 5.39 11.23
CA TRP A 308 -13.59 6.56 11.43
C TRP A 308 -13.54 6.94 12.90
N LEU A 309 -12.34 7.21 13.41
CA LEU A 309 -12.10 7.86 14.68
C LEU A 309 -11.36 9.16 14.42
N VAL A 310 -11.98 10.29 14.76
CA VAL A 310 -11.35 11.61 14.69
C VAL A 310 -11.32 12.19 16.10
N ALA A 311 -10.14 12.52 16.60
CA ALA A 311 -9.96 13.11 17.92
C ALA A 311 -9.16 14.42 17.80
N ASP A 312 -9.66 15.48 18.40
CA ASP A 312 -9.00 16.78 18.47
C ASP A 312 -8.16 16.85 19.74
N ALA A 313 -6.90 17.25 19.63
CA ALA A 313 -5.99 17.43 20.76
C ALA A 313 -6.57 18.43 21.78
N LEU A 314 -6.25 18.20 23.06
CA LEU A 314 -6.73 18.99 24.20
C LEU A 314 -6.14 20.41 24.24
#